data_AF-A0A843K1Q7-F1
#
_entry.id   AF-A0A843K1Q7-F1
#
_cell.length_a   1.000
_cell.length_b   1.000
_cell.length_c   1.000
_cell.angle_alpha   90.00
_cell.angle_beta   90.00
_cell.angle_gamma   90.00
#
_symmetry.space_group_name_H-M   'P 1'
#
loop_
_entity.id
_entity.type
_entity.pdbx_description
1 polymer ?
#
loop_
_entity_poly.entity_id
_entity_poly.type
_entity_poly.pdbx_seq_one_letter_code
_entity_poly.pdbx_strand_id
1 'polypeptide(L)'
;MSSKLILWLSLAALALCAAASAQESTLRVTGEGSIQVPADTTVIAFYVQNSSANFTSAQEAASLMLNQTEQALLAAGVSREEIGPHRAKGHITTRKVFCSTVNNSTDCRDVIVDAATMRMVVRLKSSDANETKRIIEAAKAAGAEAAVWGYELSDPTNAMEQARKKALENAKAKAQYIASSYDLTLGESMQIEEPEYPDIEMGPSYGWERPWRMGRMHWMHWMDPFSEMDRFWRDEYIPEGMAEVTAYARVTYQAKS
;
A
#
# COMPACT_ATOMS: atom_id res chain seq x y z
N MET A 1 48.15 -10.67 -58.15
CA MET A 1 46.71 -10.94 -58.01
C MET A 1 45.97 -10.18 -59.12
N SER A 2 45.14 -10.88 -59.90
CA SER A 2 44.40 -10.29 -61.03
C SER A 2 43.45 -9.21 -60.55
N SER A 3 43.40 -8.06 -61.23
CA SER A 3 42.49 -6.92 -60.95
C SER A 3 41.03 -7.36 -60.78
N LYS A 4 40.60 -8.42 -61.48
CA LYS A 4 39.28 -9.01 -61.33
C LYS A 4 39.06 -9.62 -59.94
N LEU A 5 40.04 -10.33 -59.38
CA LEU A 5 39.93 -10.93 -58.05
C LEU A 5 39.75 -9.89 -56.94
N ILE A 6 40.40 -8.72 -57.08
CA ILE A 6 40.27 -7.61 -56.12
C ILE A 6 38.86 -7.02 -56.18
N LEU A 7 38.28 -6.92 -57.38
CA LEU A 7 36.91 -6.44 -57.60
C LEU A 7 35.83 -7.39 -57.06
N TRP A 8 36.04 -8.71 -57.14
CA TRP A 8 35.12 -9.69 -56.58
C TRP A 8 35.19 -9.75 -55.03
N LEU A 9 36.39 -9.59 -54.46
CA LEU A 9 36.59 -9.52 -53.01
C LEU A 9 35.99 -8.25 -52.39
N SER A 10 36.08 -7.11 -53.07
CA SER A 10 35.47 -5.86 -52.59
C SER A 10 33.94 -5.86 -52.69
N LEU A 11 33.36 -6.49 -53.72
CA LEU A 11 31.90 -6.63 -53.86
C LEU A 11 31.30 -7.58 -52.80
N ALA A 12 32.01 -8.66 -52.46
CA ALA A 12 31.61 -9.57 -51.38
C ALA A 12 31.69 -8.91 -49.99
N ALA A 13 32.69 -8.06 -49.76
CA ALA A 13 32.83 -7.29 -48.52
C ALA A 13 31.71 -6.24 -48.36
N LEU A 14 31.27 -5.58 -49.45
CA LEU A 14 30.11 -4.68 -49.40
C LEU A 14 28.79 -5.42 -49.14
N ALA A 15 28.61 -6.62 -49.69
CA ALA A 15 27.42 -7.43 -49.45
C ALA A 15 27.34 -7.94 -47.99
N LEU A 16 28.47 -8.28 -47.36
CA LEU A 16 28.52 -8.63 -45.94
C LEU A 16 28.26 -7.42 -45.02
N CYS A 17 28.71 -6.22 -45.38
CA CYS A 17 28.40 -5.00 -44.61
C CYS A 17 26.94 -4.56 -44.74
N ALA A 18 26.28 -4.81 -45.86
CA ALA A 18 24.86 -4.48 -46.05
C ALA A 18 23.91 -5.39 -45.23
N ALA A 19 24.31 -6.64 -44.97
CA ALA A 19 23.54 -7.57 -44.13
C ALA A 19 23.64 -7.25 -42.62
N ALA A 20 24.60 -6.42 -42.19
CA ALA A 20 24.82 -6.08 -40.78
C ALA A 20 23.99 -4.88 -40.27
N SER A 21 23.08 -4.34 -41.08
CA SER A 21 22.32 -3.11 -40.78
C SER A 21 20.80 -3.29 -40.81
N ALA A 22 20.28 -4.52 -40.78
CA ALA A 22 18.90 -4.73 -40.36
C ALA A 22 18.81 -4.51 -38.84
N GLN A 23 18.84 -3.24 -38.42
CA GLN A 23 18.54 -2.85 -37.05
C GLN A 23 17.10 -3.32 -36.79
N GLU A 24 16.95 -4.42 -36.06
CA GLU A 24 15.63 -4.91 -35.69
C GLU A 24 14.91 -3.77 -34.96
N SER A 25 13.80 -3.30 -35.52
CA SER A 25 13.02 -2.24 -34.90
C SER A 25 12.39 -2.81 -33.64
N THR A 26 12.52 -2.10 -32.53
CA THR A 26 11.99 -2.55 -31.24
C THR A 26 10.98 -1.55 -30.72
N LEU A 27 9.93 -2.06 -30.09
CA LEU A 27 8.88 -1.25 -29.49
C LEU A 27 8.81 -1.59 -28.00
N ARG A 28 9.23 -0.64 -27.16
CA ARG A 28 9.15 -0.76 -25.70
C ARG A 28 7.94 -0.01 -25.18
N VAL A 29 7.10 -0.69 -24.43
CA VAL A 29 5.89 -0.13 -23.83
C VAL A 29 5.81 -0.46 -22.34
N THR A 30 5.07 0.35 -21.61
CA THR A 30 4.67 0.07 -20.23
C THR A 30 3.15 -0.07 -20.17
N GLY A 31 2.69 -1.21 -19.66
CA GLY A 31 1.30 -1.48 -19.37
C GLY A 31 1.02 -1.38 -17.87
N GLU A 32 -0.22 -0.99 -17.56
CA GLU A 32 -0.75 -0.87 -16.21
C GLU A 32 -1.97 -1.78 -16.09
N GLY A 33 -2.10 -2.47 -14.95
CA GLY A 33 -3.24 -3.30 -14.64
C GLY A 33 -3.68 -3.08 -13.20
N SER A 34 -4.95 -2.72 -13.01
CA SER A 34 -5.57 -2.52 -11.70
C SER A 34 -6.77 -3.45 -11.50
N ILE A 35 -6.97 -3.90 -10.27
CA ILE A 35 -8.19 -4.55 -9.80
C ILE A 35 -8.61 -3.96 -8.45
N GLN A 36 -9.91 -3.97 -8.17
CA GLN A 36 -10.43 -3.70 -6.84
C GLN A 36 -11.01 -4.99 -6.25
N VAL A 37 -10.62 -5.31 -5.02
CA VAL A 37 -11.05 -6.48 -4.28
C VAL A 37 -11.51 -6.08 -2.87
N PRO A 38 -12.52 -6.73 -2.28
CA PRO A 38 -12.89 -6.47 -0.91
C PRO A 38 -11.75 -6.87 0.04
N ALA A 39 -11.53 -6.05 1.07
CA ALA A 39 -10.65 -6.39 2.16
C ALA A 39 -11.22 -7.58 2.95
N ASP A 40 -10.33 -8.43 3.45
CA ASP A 40 -10.69 -9.60 4.24
C ASP A 40 -10.37 -9.44 5.73
N THR A 41 -9.64 -8.37 6.09
CA THR A 41 -9.13 -8.16 7.43
C THR A 41 -9.41 -6.74 7.89
N THR A 42 -9.96 -6.60 9.10
CA THR A 42 -10.14 -5.31 9.79
C THR A 42 -9.08 -5.15 10.86
N VAL A 43 -8.36 -4.04 10.83
CA VAL A 43 -7.35 -3.69 11.84
C VAL A 43 -8.00 -2.83 12.90
N ILE A 44 -8.08 -3.36 14.11
CA ILE A 44 -8.70 -2.67 15.25
C ILE A 44 -7.62 -2.45 16.31
N ALA A 45 -7.48 -1.21 16.76
CA ALA A 45 -6.63 -0.89 17.89
C ALA A 45 -7.46 -0.70 19.15
N PHE A 46 -6.95 -1.26 20.23
CA PHE A 46 -7.52 -1.17 21.57
C PHE A 46 -6.57 -0.39 22.45
N TYR A 47 -7.15 0.44 23.32
CA TYR A 47 -6.46 1.35 24.19
C TYR A 47 -7.05 1.29 25.59
N VAL A 48 -6.18 1.21 26.59
CA VAL A 48 -6.55 1.37 28.00
C VAL A 48 -5.69 2.45 28.63
N GLN A 49 -6.28 3.18 29.55
CA GLN A 49 -5.61 4.22 30.31
C GLN A 49 -6.01 4.12 31.77
N ASN A 50 -5.03 4.29 32.65
CA ASN A 50 -5.27 4.42 34.08
C ASN A 50 -4.34 5.50 34.65
N SER A 51 -4.82 6.24 35.64
CA SER A 51 -4.03 7.26 36.34
C SER A 51 -4.09 7.02 37.85
N SER A 52 -2.96 7.27 38.52
CA SER A 52 -2.81 7.12 39.96
C SER A 52 -1.75 8.09 40.46
N ALA A 53 -1.75 8.37 41.77
CA ALA A 53 -0.67 9.13 42.41
C ALA A 53 0.69 8.42 42.28
N ASN A 54 0.68 7.09 42.12
CA ASN A 54 1.87 6.29 41.84
C ASN A 54 1.79 5.75 40.41
N PHE A 55 2.76 6.13 39.56
CA PHE A 55 2.80 5.70 38.17
C PHE A 55 2.93 4.18 38.01
N THR A 56 3.69 3.50 38.87
CA THR A 56 3.81 2.04 38.86
C THR A 56 2.45 1.37 39.06
N SER A 57 1.67 1.86 40.04
CA SER A 57 0.31 1.36 40.27
C SER A 57 -0.63 1.64 39.09
N ALA A 58 -0.51 2.80 38.45
CA ALA A 58 -1.26 3.11 37.23
C ALA A 58 -0.89 2.12 36.10
N GLN A 59 0.38 1.78 35.95
CA GLN A 59 0.85 0.84 34.95
C GLN A 59 0.35 -0.59 35.20
N GLU A 60 0.36 -1.05 36.45
CA GLU A 60 -0.19 -2.36 36.82
C GLU A 60 -1.70 -2.43 36.54
N ALA A 61 -2.44 -1.37 36.91
CA ALA A 61 -3.88 -1.28 36.65
C ALA A 61 -4.19 -1.27 35.14
N ALA A 62 -3.46 -0.48 34.35
CA ALA A 62 -3.61 -0.48 32.89
C ALA A 62 -3.28 -1.86 32.28
N SER A 63 -2.26 -2.57 32.81
CA SER A 63 -1.95 -3.93 32.36
C SER A 63 -3.08 -4.91 32.66
N LEU A 64 -3.71 -4.81 33.83
CA LEU A 64 -4.84 -5.66 34.20
C LEU A 64 -6.05 -5.39 33.29
N MET A 65 -6.37 -4.12 33.03
CA MET A 65 -7.45 -3.74 32.12
C MET A 65 -7.22 -4.29 30.71
N LEU A 66 -5.98 -4.23 30.21
CA LEU A 66 -5.66 -4.78 28.89
C LEU A 66 -5.82 -6.31 28.85
N ASN A 67 -5.43 -7.02 29.92
CA ASN A 67 -5.63 -8.47 30.02
C ASN A 67 -7.13 -8.85 30.08
N GLN A 68 -7.93 -8.09 30.82
CA GLN A 68 -9.38 -8.28 30.87
C GLN A 68 -10.02 -8.04 29.50
N THR A 69 -9.54 -7.02 28.78
CA THR A 69 -9.97 -6.73 27.40
C THR A 69 -9.63 -7.90 26.48
N GLU A 70 -8.41 -8.43 26.55
CA GLU A 70 -8.01 -9.60 25.77
C GLU A 70 -8.89 -10.82 26.04
N GLN A 71 -9.24 -11.08 27.30
CA GLN A 71 -10.17 -12.16 27.67
C GLN A 71 -11.58 -11.92 27.12
N ALA A 72 -12.07 -10.68 27.16
CA ALA A 72 -13.36 -10.32 26.59
C ALA A 72 -13.38 -10.49 25.06
N LEU A 73 -12.28 -10.15 24.38
CA LEU A 73 -12.13 -10.35 22.93
C LEU A 73 -12.14 -11.84 22.56
N LEU A 74 -11.40 -12.67 23.30
CA LEU A 74 -11.41 -14.13 23.12
C LEU A 74 -12.81 -14.73 23.35
N ALA A 75 -13.51 -14.28 24.40
CA ALA A 75 -14.89 -14.70 24.67
C ALA A 75 -15.88 -14.21 23.60
N ALA A 76 -15.60 -13.08 22.96
CA ALA A 76 -16.32 -12.56 21.81
C ALA A 76 -15.91 -13.26 20.49
N GLY A 77 -15.07 -14.29 20.52
CA GLY A 77 -14.75 -15.10 19.34
C GLY A 77 -13.59 -14.58 18.49
N VAL A 78 -12.85 -13.58 18.96
CA VAL A 78 -11.54 -13.26 18.36
C VAL A 78 -10.59 -14.42 18.63
N SER A 79 -9.97 -14.96 17.60
CA SER A 79 -8.99 -16.03 17.73
C SER A 79 -7.66 -15.51 18.27
N ARG A 80 -6.85 -16.41 18.86
CA ARG A 80 -5.59 -16.00 19.49
C ARG A 80 -4.60 -15.44 18.47
N GLU A 81 -4.65 -15.95 17.25
CA GLU A 81 -3.78 -15.61 16.13
C GLU A 81 -4.07 -14.21 15.57
N GLU A 82 -5.29 -13.71 15.74
CA GLU A 82 -5.70 -12.37 15.33
C GLU A 82 -5.22 -11.30 16.31
N ILE A 83 -4.94 -11.67 17.56
CA ILE A 83 -4.43 -10.76 18.59
C ILE A 83 -2.93 -10.60 18.39
N GLY A 84 -2.51 -9.36 18.10
CA GLY A 84 -1.10 -9.02 17.91
C GLY A 84 -0.25 -9.38 19.13
N PRO A 85 0.92 -10.00 18.96
CA PRO A 85 1.78 -10.41 20.08
C PRO A 85 2.42 -9.21 20.79
N HIS A 86 2.51 -8.06 20.11
CA HIS A 86 3.12 -6.85 20.63
C HIS A 86 2.09 -5.97 21.33
N ARG A 87 2.45 -5.51 22.52
CA ARG A 87 1.69 -4.51 23.28
C ARG A 87 2.55 -3.28 23.44
N ALA A 88 1.98 -2.11 23.14
CA ALA A 88 2.68 -0.84 23.33
C ALA A 88 2.30 -0.26 24.69
N LYS A 89 3.30 0.26 25.41
CA LYS A 89 3.13 1.00 26.66
C LYS A 89 3.42 2.47 26.40
N GLY A 90 2.74 3.37 27.09
CA GLY A 90 2.99 4.79 27.02
C GLY A 90 2.73 5.49 28.35
N HIS A 91 3.32 6.66 28.50
CA HIS A 91 3.16 7.53 29.66
C HIS A 91 2.63 8.88 29.19
N ILE A 92 1.56 9.36 29.82
CA ILE A 92 0.99 10.68 29.57
C ILE A 92 1.07 11.48 30.86
N THR A 93 1.80 12.60 30.84
CA THR A 93 1.81 13.58 31.92
C THR A 93 0.92 14.75 31.52
N THR A 94 -0.12 15.01 32.29
CA THR A 94 -1.04 16.13 32.07
C THR A 94 -0.91 17.13 33.20
N ARG A 95 -0.59 18.38 32.87
CA ARG A 95 -0.60 19.50 33.82
C ARG A 95 -1.96 20.19 33.77
N LYS A 96 -2.67 20.28 34.90
CA LYS A 96 -3.96 20.95 35.02
C LYS A 96 -3.89 22.01 36.10
N VAL A 97 -4.26 23.24 35.76
CA VAL A 97 -4.42 24.31 36.73
C VAL A 97 -5.90 24.42 37.11
N PHE A 98 -6.22 24.21 38.37
CA PHE A 98 -7.55 24.40 38.92
C PHE A 98 -7.58 25.70 39.72
N CYS A 99 -8.37 26.67 39.27
CA CYS A 99 -8.60 27.91 40.01
C CYS A 99 -9.98 27.89 40.64
N SER A 100 -10.07 28.24 41.93
CA SER A 100 -11.33 28.38 42.66
C SER A 100 -11.37 29.75 43.31
N THR A 101 -12.46 30.49 43.10
CA THR A 101 -12.68 31.79 43.75
C THR A 101 -13.64 31.63 44.92
N VAL A 102 -13.18 31.95 46.12
CA VAL A 102 -14.00 32.00 47.34
C VAL A 102 -13.78 33.35 47.99
N ASN A 103 -14.86 34.08 48.29
CA ASN A 103 -14.83 35.41 48.92
C ASN A 103 -13.91 36.45 48.23
N ASN A 104 -14.06 36.66 46.91
CA ASN A 104 -13.23 37.57 46.10
C ASN A 104 -11.71 37.27 46.10
N SER A 105 -11.28 36.13 46.65
CA SER A 105 -9.93 35.62 46.53
C SER A 105 -9.94 34.42 45.58
N THR A 106 -9.11 34.48 44.54
CA THR A 106 -8.91 33.36 43.61
C THR A 106 -7.64 32.62 44.00
N ASP A 107 -7.79 31.35 44.36
CA ASP A 107 -6.67 30.43 44.59
C ASP A 107 -6.54 29.47 43.40
N CYS A 108 -5.32 29.29 42.90
CA CYS A 108 -5.03 28.42 41.77
C CYS A 108 -4.02 27.36 42.18
N ARG A 109 -4.40 26.08 42.03
CA ARG A 109 -3.55 24.92 42.28
C ARG A 109 -3.15 24.27 40.97
N ASP A 110 -1.86 23.97 40.86
CA ASP A 110 -1.30 23.21 39.76
C ASP A 110 -1.28 21.72 40.13
N VAL A 111 -1.86 20.88 39.29
CA VAL A 111 -1.99 19.44 39.50
C VAL A 111 -1.41 18.73 38.29
N ILE A 112 -0.35 17.96 38.53
CA ILE A 112 0.21 17.04 37.55
C ILE A 112 -0.49 15.69 37.73
N VAL A 113 -1.01 15.15 36.63
CA VAL A 113 -1.64 13.82 36.58
C VAL A 113 -0.83 12.96 35.62
N ASP A 114 -0.22 11.91 36.17
CA ASP A 114 0.44 10.88 35.37
C ASP A 114 -0.52 9.74 35.08
N ALA A 115 -0.57 9.35 33.82
CA ALA A 115 -1.40 8.26 33.34
C ALA A 115 -0.54 7.25 32.58
N ALA A 116 -0.71 5.98 32.93
CA ALA A 116 -0.18 4.86 32.17
C ALA A 116 -1.17 4.47 31.09
N THR A 117 -0.64 4.17 29.91
CA THR A 117 -1.43 3.79 28.75
C THR A 117 -0.90 2.49 28.17
N MET A 118 -1.80 1.61 27.73
CA MET A 118 -1.42 0.41 27.00
C MET A 118 -2.30 0.21 25.78
N ARG A 119 -1.70 -0.35 24.73
CA ARG A 119 -2.34 -0.59 23.44
C ARG A 119 -2.08 -2.00 22.97
N MET A 120 -3.07 -2.57 22.29
CA MET A 120 -2.92 -3.78 21.49
C MET A 120 -3.66 -3.62 20.16
N VAL A 121 -3.26 -4.41 19.16
CA VAL A 121 -3.87 -4.42 17.84
C VAL A 121 -4.42 -5.82 17.57
N VAL A 122 -5.63 -5.88 17.03
CA VAL A 122 -6.24 -7.11 16.51
C VAL A 122 -6.38 -6.96 14.99
N ARG A 123 -5.97 -8.00 14.27
CA ARG A 123 -6.24 -8.18 12.84
C ARG A 123 -7.37 -9.16 12.69
N LEU A 124 -8.60 -8.68 12.79
CA LEU A 124 -9.80 -9.49 12.69
C LEU A 124 -9.97 -9.95 11.25
N LYS A 125 -10.01 -11.26 10.99
CA LYS A 125 -10.17 -11.88 9.65
C LYS A 125 -11.63 -11.82 9.19
N SER A 126 -12.16 -10.60 9.19
CA SER A 126 -13.50 -10.27 8.75
C SER A 126 -13.55 -8.79 8.44
N SER A 127 -14.28 -8.44 7.38
CA SER A 127 -14.68 -7.06 7.06
C SER A 127 -16.16 -6.81 7.38
N ASP A 128 -16.84 -7.71 8.10
CA ASP A 128 -18.22 -7.51 8.52
C ASP A 128 -18.31 -6.42 9.60
N ALA A 129 -19.06 -5.36 9.30
CA ALA A 129 -19.27 -4.22 10.18
C ALA A 129 -20.01 -4.59 11.49
N ASN A 130 -20.94 -5.54 11.45
CA ASN A 130 -21.67 -6.00 12.64
C ASN A 130 -20.76 -6.79 13.56
N GLU A 131 -19.90 -7.64 12.99
CA GLU A 131 -18.90 -8.38 13.75
C GLU A 131 -17.90 -7.43 14.39
N THR A 132 -17.34 -6.51 13.60
CA THR A 132 -16.41 -5.48 14.07
C THR A 132 -17.02 -4.67 15.22
N LYS A 133 -18.27 -4.22 15.07
CA LYS A 133 -19.00 -3.50 16.12
C LYS A 133 -19.14 -4.32 17.39
N ARG A 134 -19.53 -5.60 17.27
CA ARG A 134 -19.67 -6.52 18.41
C ARG A 134 -18.35 -6.69 19.17
N ILE A 135 -17.22 -6.80 18.46
CA ILE A 135 -15.89 -6.88 19.05
C ILE A 135 -15.51 -5.58 19.78
N ILE A 136 -15.77 -4.42 19.16
CA ILE A 136 -15.54 -3.10 19.76
C ILE A 136 -16.36 -2.93 21.05
N GLU A 137 -17.65 -3.30 21.04
CA GLU A 137 -18.51 -3.20 22.22
C GLU A 137 -18.07 -4.15 23.34
N ALA A 138 -17.58 -5.35 23.02
CA ALA A 138 -17.00 -6.27 24.01
C ALA A 138 -15.77 -5.67 24.71
N ALA A 139 -14.89 -4.99 23.96
CA ALA A 139 -13.74 -4.30 24.54
C ALA A 139 -14.14 -3.09 25.41
N LYS A 140 -15.11 -2.30 24.97
CA LYS A 140 -15.66 -1.18 25.76
C LYS A 140 -16.27 -1.65 27.07
N ALA A 141 -17.02 -2.75 27.05
CA ALA A 141 -17.57 -3.36 28.27
C ALA A 141 -16.47 -3.83 29.24
N ALA A 142 -15.28 -4.17 28.73
CA ALA A 142 -14.10 -4.52 29.52
C ALA A 142 -13.26 -3.30 29.96
N GLY A 143 -13.69 -2.07 29.64
CA GLY A 143 -13.01 -0.84 30.04
C GLY A 143 -11.91 -0.36 29.08
N ALA A 144 -11.82 -0.92 27.87
CA ALA A 144 -10.94 -0.44 26.81
C ALA A 144 -11.67 0.43 25.79
N GLU A 145 -11.02 1.48 25.34
CA GLU A 145 -11.41 2.17 24.11
C GLU A 145 -10.95 1.36 22.90
N ALA A 146 -11.70 1.43 21.81
CA ALA A 146 -11.37 0.71 20.58
C ALA A 146 -11.76 1.53 19.36
N ALA A 147 -10.92 1.49 18.33
CA ALA A 147 -11.15 2.15 17.05
C ALA A 147 -10.63 1.29 15.90
N VAL A 148 -11.35 1.31 14.78
CA VAL A 148 -10.86 0.76 13.51
C VAL A 148 -9.74 1.67 13.01
N TRP A 149 -8.57 1.09 12.74
CA TRP A 149 -7.42 1.78 12.17
C TRP A 149 -7.36 1.65 10.65
N GLY A 150 -7.98 0.62 10.09
CA GLY A 150 -8.08 0.42 8.65
C GLY A 150 -8.46 -1.01 8.30
N TYR A 151 -8.31 -1.32 7.03
CA TYR A 151 -8.56 -2.63 6.46
C TYR A 151 -7.27 -3.14 5.80
N GLU A 152 -7.14 -4.46 5.66
CA GLU A 152 -5.98 -5.12 5.06
C GLU A 152 -6.45 -6.28 4.15
N LEU A 153 -5.59 -6.67 3.21
CA LEU A 153 -5.66 -7.98 2.55
C LEU A 153 -4.67 -8.92 3.22
N SER A 154 -5.17 -10.02 3.80
CA SER A 154 -4.35 -11.00 4.51
C SER A 154 -3.42 -11.76 3.56
N ASP A 155 -3.90 -12.07 2.35
CA ASP A 155 -3.11 -12.64 1.27
C ASP A 155 -3.42 -11.94 -0.06
N PRO A 156 -2.57 -11.01 -0.52
CA PRO A 156 -2.79 -10.30 -1.77
C PRO A 156 -2.34 -11.07 -3.01
N THR A 157 -1.79 -12.27 -2.88
CA THR A 157 -1.09 -12.97 -3.99
C THR A 157 -1.96 -13.12 -5.24
N ASN A 158 -3.19 -13.62 -5.09
CA ASN A 158 -4.12 -13.77 -6.21
C ASN A 158 -4.51 -12.41 -6.83
N ALA A 159 -4.73 -11.39 -6.00
CA ALA A 159 -5.06 -10.06 -6.47
C ALA A 159 -3.91 -9.45 -7.29
N MET A 160 -2.68 -9.65 -6.84
CA MET A 160 -1.47 -9.22 -7.53
C MET A 160 -1.27 -9.95 -8.87
N GLU A 161 -1.51 -11.27 -8.92
CA GLU A 161 -1.42 -12.04 -10.18
C GLU A 161 -2.42 -11.55 -11.22
N GLN A 162 -3.66 -11.26 -10.81
CA GLN A 162 -4.67 -10.70 -11.69
C GLN A 162 -4.29 -9.29 -12.19
N ALA A 163 -3.75 -8.44 -11.31
CA ALA A 163 -3.25 -7.12 -11.69
C ALA A 163 -2.10 -7.23 -12.70
N ARG A 164 -1.13 -8.14 -12.48
CA ARG A 164 -0.02 -8.41 -13.42
C ARG A 164 -0.51 -8.88 -14.78
N LYS A 165 -1.48 -9.79 -14.80
CA LYS A 165 -2.09 -10.27 -16.05
C LYS A 165 -2.69 -9.10 -16.84
N LYS A 166 -3.47 -8.24 -16.17
CA LYS A 166 -4.02 -7.03 -16.79
C LYS A 166 -2.93 -6.08 -17.30
N ALA A 167 -1.84 -5.92 -16.57
CA ALA A 167 -0.73 -5.06 -16.98
C ALA A 167 -0.06 -5.58 -18.28
N LEU A 168 0.14 -6.90 -18.40
CA LEU A 168 0.67 -7.53 -19.61
C LEU A 168 -0.30 -7.43 -20.79
N GLU A 169 -1.60 -7.64 -20.56
CA GLU A 169 -2.65 -7.46 -21.57
C GLU A 169 -2.70 -6.01 -22.07
N ASN A 170 -2.63 -5.05 -21.15
CA ASN A 170 -2.57 -3.63 -21.46
C ASN A 170 -1.31 -3.26 -22.26
N ALA A 171 -0.13 -3.75 -21.85
CA ALA A 171 1.12 -3.55 -22.56
C ALA A 171 1.02 -4.07 -24.00
N LYS A 172 0.51 -5.30 -24.18
CA LYS A 172 0.35 -5.90 -25.51
C LYS A 172 -0.61 -5.10 -26.37
N ALA A 173 -1.78 -4.72 -25.85
CA ALA A 173 -2.76 -3.91 -26.58
C ALA A 173 -2.17 -2.56 -27.02
N LYS A 174 -1.45 -1.88 -26.11
CA LYS A 174 -0.75 -0.62 -26.39
C LYS A 174 0.32 -0.79 -27.46
N ALA A 175 1.15 -1.83 -27.37
CA ALA A 175 2.17 -2.11 -28.38
C ALA A 175 1.55 -2.40 -29.75
N GLN A 176 0.45 -3.15 -29.79
CA GLN A 176 -0.23 -3.51 -31.04
C GLN A 176 -0.86 -2.28 -31.71
N TYR A 177 -1.48 -1.39 -30.92
CA TYR A 177 -1.97 -0.11 -31.39
C TYR A 177 -0.87 0.76 -31.99
N ILE A 178 0.25 0.93 -31.27
CA ILE A 178 1.39 1.74 -31.73
C ILE A 178 1.96 1.16 -33.02
N ALA A 179 2.26 -0.14 -33.07
CA ALA A 179 2.82 -0.78 -34.26
C ALA A 179 1.92 -0.57 -35.50
N SER A 180 0.61 -0.84 -35.36
CA SER A 180 -0.35 -0.67 -36.46
C SER A 180 -0.49 0.78 -36.94
N SER A 181 -0.25 1.77 -36.07
CA SER A 181 -0.32 3.20 -36.44
C SER A 181 0.86 3.65 -37.31
N TYR A 182 1.92 2.83 -37.41
CA TYR A 182 3.09 3.07 -38.26
C TYR A 182 3.22 2.03 -39.37
N ASP A 183 2.13 1.32 -39.70
CA ASP A 183 2.11 0.22 -40.69
C ASP A 183 3.11 -0.90 -40.37
N LEU A 184 3.45 -1.09 -39.09
CA LEU A 184 4.30 -2.17 -38.60
C LEU A 184 3.44 -3.31 -38.02
N THR A 185 3.97 -4.53 -38.09
CA THR A 185 3.41 -5.70 -37.40
C THR A 185 4.15 -5.96 -36.09
N LEU A 186 3.39 -6.25 -35.03
CA LEU A 186 3.94 -6.59 -33.72
C LEU A 186 4.48 -8.03 -33.75
N GLY A 187 5.77 -8.19 -33.49
CA GLY A 187 6.46 -9.47 -33.38
C GLY A 187 6.44 -10.05 -31.96
N GLU A 188 7.34 -10.99 -31.69
CA GLU A 188 7.44 -11.64 -30.39
C GLU A 188 7.97 -10.68 -29.30
N SER A 189 7.62 -10.95 -28.05
CA SER A 189 8.18 -10.25 -26.89
C SER A 189 9.62 -10.69 -26.69
N MET A 190 10.55 -9.74 -26.68
CA MET A 190 11.98 -10.01 -26.49
C MET A 190 12.41 -9.89 -25.03
N GLN A 191 11.76 -9.00 -24.27
CA GLN A 191 12.10 -8.74 -22.88
C GLN A 191 10.85 -8.31 -22.11
N ILE A 192 10.62 -8.93 -20.95
CA ILE A 192 9.55 -8.60 -20.01
C ILE A 192 10.20 -8.27 -18.67
N GLU A 193 9.91 -7.08 -18.15
CA GLU A 193 10.40 -6.59 -16.86
C GLU A 193 9.22 -6.20 -15.99
N GLU A 194 9.28 -6.52 -14.71
CA GLU A 194 8.40 -5.97 -13.69
C GLU A 194 9.13 -4.78 -13.05
N PRO A 195 8.80 -3.54 -13.44
CA PRO A 195 9.52 -2.35 -12.99
C PRO A 195 9.39 -2.09 -11.48
N GLU A 196 8.26 -2.51 -10.89
CA GLU A 196 7.93 -2.27 -9.49
C GLU A 196 7.07 -3.43 -8.97
N TYR A 197 7.20 -3.73 -7.67
CA TYR A 197 6.28 -4.64 -7.00
C TYR A 197 4.86 -4.07 -7.00
N PRO A 198 3.80 -4.88 -7.17
CA PRO A 198 2.44 -4.37 -7.19
C PRO A 198 2.10 -3.55 -5.95
N ASP A 199 1.51 -2.38 -6.19
CA ASP A 199 1.06 -1.46 -5.15
C ASP A 199 -0.31 -1.93 -4.64
N ILE A 200 -0.52 -1.85 -3.33
CA ILE A 200 -1.79 -2.18 -2.69
C ILE A 200 -2.24 -0.96 -1.92
N GLU A 201 -3.43 -0.47 -2.25
CA GLU A 201 -4.02 0.70 -1.62
C GLU A 201 -5.36 0.36 -1.01
N MET A 202 -5.52 0.76 0.25
CA MET A 202 -6.74 0.52 1.01
C MET A 202 -7.62 1.77 1.00
N GLY A 203 -8.91 1.59 0.76
CA GLY A 203 -9.89 2.67 0.85
C GLY A 203 -10.34 2.98 2.30
N PRO A 204 -11.03 4.11 2.52
CA PRO A 204 -11.40 5.08 1.50
C PRO A 204 -10.21 5.95 1.11
N SER A 205 -9.93 6.08 -0.19
CA SER A 205 -8.95 7.05 -0.69
C SER A 205 -9.52 7.81 -1.87
N TYR A 206 -9.18 9.11 -1.93
CA TYR A 206 -9.52 9.99 -3.03
C TYR A 206 -8.25 10.29 -3.82
N GLY A 207 -8.32 10.27 -5.16
CA GLY A 207 -7.17 10.51 -6.04
C GLY A 207 -6.36 11.78 -5.73
N TRP A 208 -6.98 12.78 -5.09
CA TRP A 208 -6.38 14.07 -4.71
C TRP A 208 -5.59 14.08 -3.38
N GLU A 209 -5.72 13.06 -2.52
CA GLU A 209 -4.95 12.94 -1.26
C GLU A 209 -3.50 12.46 -1.47
N ARG A 210 -3.02 12.48 -2.73
CA ARG A 210 -1.67 12.07 -3.11
C ARG A 210 -0.69 13.24 -3.33
N PRO A 211 -0.55 14.27 -2.49
CA PRO A 211 0.42 15.30 -2.81
C PRO A 211 1.87 14.84 -2.55
N TRP A 212 2.18 13.96 -1.56
CA TRP A 212 3.58 13.63 -1.24
C TRP A 212 3.81 12.27 -0.56
N ARG A 213 4.07 11.19 -1.34
CA ARG A 213 4.98 10.12 -0.86
C ARG A 213 6.41 10.52 -1.23
N MET A 214 7.05 11.36 -0.41
CA MET A 214 8.43 11.86 -0.62
C MET A 214 9.54 10.78 -0.69
N GLY A 215 9.20 9.49 -0.58
CA GLY A 215 10.13 8.38 -0.85
C GLY A 215 10.21 7.94 -2.32
N ARG A 216 9.24 8.32 -3.16
CA ARG A 216 9.13 7.87 -4.56
C ARG A 216 9.85 8.76 -5.59
N MET A 217 10.46 9.87 -5.19
CA MET A 217 11.11 10.78 -6.16
C MET A 217 12.56 10.42 -6.54
N HIS A 218 13.22 9.51 -5.82
CA HIS A 218 14.66 9.26 -6.04
C HIS A 218 14.97 8.17 -7.09
N TRP A 219 13.98 7.41 -7.58
CA TRP A 219 14.22 6.23 -8.42
C TRP A 219 13.53 6.24 -9.80
N MET A 220 12.77 7.30 -10.13
CA MET A 220 11.83 7.32 -11.28
C MET A 220 12.24 8.24 -12.44
N HIS A 221 13.54 8.37 -12.73
CA HIS A 221 14.02 9.15 -13.90
C HIS A 221 13.68 8.52 -15.27
N TRP A 222 13.02 7.35 -15.30
CA TRP A 222 12.73 6.56 -16.51
C TRP A 222 11.25 6.22 -16.70
N MET A 223 10.38 6.62 -15.79
CA MET A 223 8.93 6.62 -16.03
C MET A 223 8.57 7.87 -16.81
N ASP A 224 7.62 7.76 -17.71
CA ASP A 224 7.02 8.94 -18.31
C ASP A 224 6.33 9.72 -17.18
N PRO A 225 6.77 10.97 -16.86
CA PRO A 225 6.18 11.76 -15.77
C PRO A 225 4.66 11.92 -15.94
N PHE A 226 4.14 11.71 -17.15
CA PHE A 226 2.71 11.76 -17.43
C PHE A 226 1.92 10.52 -17.00
N SER A 227 2.52 9.37 -16.76
CA SER A 227 1.78 8.17 -16.29
C SER A 227 1.25 8.31 -14.85
N GLU A 228 2.01 9.00 -13.97
CA GLU A 228 1.50 9.41 -12.67
C GLU A 228 0.56 10.63 -12.79
N MET A 229 0.73 11.50 -13.78
CA MET A 229 -0.25 12.57 -14.05
C MET A 229 -1.58 12.03 -14.58
N ASP A 230 -1.60 10.93 -15.33
CA ASP A 230 -2.84 10.25 -15.73
C ASP A 230 -3.60 9.72 -14.50
N ARG A 231 -2.91 9.36 -13.40
CA ARG A 231 -3.54 9.07 -12.10
C ARG A 231 -4.06 10.32 -11.40
N PHE A 232 -3.36 11.45 -11.54
CA PHE A 232 -3.77 12.74 -10.95
C PHE A 232 -5.15 13.22 -11.47
N TRP A 233 -5.53 12.82 -12.69
CA TRP A 233 -6.82 13.17 -13.30
C TRP A 233 -7.84 12.02 -13.29
N ARG A 234 -7.52 10.86 -12.71
CA ARG A 234 -8.47 9.75 -12.57
C ARG A 234 -9.32 9.96 -11.33
N ASP A 235 -10.63 10.04 -11.52
CA ASP A 235 -11.66 9.92 -10.48
C ASP A 235 -11.75 8.47 -9.94
N GLU A 236 -10.62 7.84 -9.61
CA GLU A 236 -10.57 6.50 -9.04
C GLU A 236 -10.74 6.60 -7.51
N TYR A 237 -11.99 6.58 -7.08
CA TYR A 237 -12.38 6.40 -5.68
C TYR A 237 -12.24 4.92 -5.31
N ILE A 238 -11.48 4.62 -4.26
CA ILE A 238 -11.45 3.30 -3.63
C ILE A 238 -12.43 3.34 -2.45
N PRO A 239 -13.52 2.55 -2.47
CA PRO A 239 -14.47 2.53 -1.36
C PRO A 239 -13.85 2.05 -0.05
N GLU A 240 -14.46 2.44 1.07
CA GLU A 240 -14.11 1.86 2.38
C GLU A 240 -14.25 0.33 2.35
N GLY A 241 -13.27 -0.37 2.93
CA GLY A 241 -13.25 -1.84 2.94
C GLY A 241 -12.90 -2.48 1.59
N MET A 242 -12.48 -1.68 0.60
CA MET A 242 -11.93 -2.18 -0.66
C MET A 242 -10.43 -1.92 -0.72
N ALA A 243 -9.73 -2.78 -1.46
CA ALA A 243 -8.33 -2.63 -1.79
C ALA A 243 -8.16 -2.56 -3.30
N GLU A 244 -7.41 -1.58 -3.78
CA GLU A 244 -6.96 -1.53 -5.16
C GLU A 244 -5.55 -2.10 -5.27
N VAL A 245 -5.36 -3.08 -6.16
CA VAL A 245 -4.07 -3.69 -6.42
C VAL A 245 -3.64 -3.34 -7.84
N THR A 246 -2.52 -2.62 -7.96
CA THR A 246 -2.00 -2.12 -9.23
C THR A 246 -0.65 -2.73 -9.54
N ALA A 247 -0.49 -3.26 -10.74
CA ALA A 247 0.78 -3.78 -11.24
C ALA A 247 1.19 -3.09 -12.53
N TYR A 248 2.50 -3.10 -12.78
CA TYR A 248 3.10 -2.54 -13.97
C TYR A 248 3.90 -3.62 -14.69
N ALA A 249 3.85 -3.61 -16.02
CA ALA A 249 4.64 -4.50 -16.84
C ALA A 249 5.29 -3.71 -17.96
N ARG A 250 6.59 -3.87 -18.10
CA ARG A 250 7.35 -3.28 -19.19
C ARG A 250 7.73 -4.36 -20.16
N VAL A 251 7.36 -4.18 -21.42
CA VAL A 251 7.60 -5.18 -22.45
C VAL A 251 8.24 -4.55 -23.66
N THR A 252 9.30 -5.17 -24.16
CA THR A 252 9.93 -4.85 -25.44
C THR A 252 9.51 -5.91 -26.46
N TYR A 253 8.90 -5.46 -27.55
CA TYR A 253 8.51 -6.30 -28.67
C TYR A 253 9.41 -6.02 -29.87
N GLN A 254 9.58 -7.04 -30.72
CA GLN A 254 10.08 -6.83 -32.07
C GLN A 254 9.01 -6.14 -32.91
N ALA A 255 9.38 -5.19 -33.75
CA ALA A 255 8.50 -4.54 -34.72
C ALA A 255 9.00 -4.85 -36.13
N LYS A 256 8.11 -5.30 -37.01
CA LYS A 256 8.44 -5.75 -38.36
C LYS A 256 7.72 -4.90 -39.39
N SER A 257 8.45 -4.46 -40.42
CA SER A 257 7.92 -3.80 -41.62
C SER A 257 7.32 -4.80 -42.59
#